data_AF-A0A960RUL1-F1
#
_entry.id   AF-A0A960RUL1-F1
#
_cell.length_a   1.000
_cell.length_b   1.000
_cell.length_c   1.000
_cell.angle_alpha   90.00
_cell.angle_beta   90.00
_cell.angle_gamma   90.00
#
_symmetry.space_group_name_H-M   'P 1'
#
loop_
_entity.id
_entity.type
_entity.pdbx_description
1 polymer ?
#
loop_
_entity_poly.entity_id
_entity_poly.type
_entity_poly.pdbx_seq_one_letter_code
_entity_poly.pdbx_strand_id
1 'polypeptide(L)'
;MNVKRFGGMIACLIGIVLLIYGFYGSYRMYEARQDIKRKTKYVPGEGLRGFVQGEFEGEVDKYTLPVVLCYIGGGVFLVGGWILIRSSKRKR
;
A
#
# COMPACT_ATOMS: atom_id res chain seq x y z
N MET A 1 -27.81 -0.80 19.36
CA MET A 1 -26.38 -1.06 19.08
C MET A 1 -25.60 0.23 19.35
N ASN A 2 -24.41 0.18 19.99
CA ASN A 2 -23.69 1.39 20.37
C ASN A 2 -23.02 2.00 19.11
N VAL A 3 -23.56 3.11 18.58
CA VAL A 3 -23.16 3.72 17.28
C VAL A 3 -21.65 3.93 17.18
N LYS A 4 -21.00 4.27 18.31
CA LYS A 4 -19.54 4.44 18.40
C LYS A 4 -18.74 3.15 18.17
N ARG A 5 -19.24 2.00 18.66
CA ARG A 5 -18.59 0.69 18.41
C ARG A 5 -18.73 0.28 16.96
N PHE A 6 -19.93 0.48 16.39
CA PHE A 6 -20.18 0.14 15.00
C PHE A 6 -19.34 0.99 14.04
N GLY A 7 -19.29 2.32 14.27
CA GLY A 7 -18.43 3.21 13.50
C GLY A 7 -16.94 2.87 13.63
N GLY A 8 -16.48 2.52 14.84
CA GLY A 8 -15.10 2.08 15.04
C GLY A 8 -14.76 0.75 14.37
N MET A 9 -15.70 -0.22 14.36
CA MET A 9 -15.54 -1.47 13.61
C MET A 9 -15.44 -1.24 12.11
N ILE A 10 -16.29 -0.38 11.55
CA ILE A 10 -16.24 -0.02 10.12
C ILE A 10 -14.90 0.67 9.80
N ALA A 11 -14.46 1.62 10.64
CA ALA A 11 -13.17 2.27 10.46
C ALA A 11 -12.02 1.25 10.46
N CYS A 12 -12.00 0.29 11.39
CA CYS A 12 -11.01 -0.78 11.37
C CYS A 12 -11.08 -1.62 10.09
N LEU A 13 -12.28 -1.95 9.61
CA LEU A 13 -12.47 -2.74 8.39
C LEU A 13 -11.95 -2.00 7.14
N ILE A 14 -12.24 -0.70 7.02
CA ILE A 14 -11.68 0.16 5.96
C ILE A 14 -10.14 0.18 6.06
N GLY A 15 -9.61 0.30 7.28
CA GLY A 15 -8.17 0.28 7.51
C GLY A 15 -7.51 -1.02 7.04
N ILE A 16 -8.11 -2.18 7.34
CA ILE A 16 -7.65 -3.48 6.87
C ILE A 16 -7.67 -3.56 5.34
N VAL A 17 -8.75 -3.13 4.71
CA VAL A 17 -8.88 -3.15 3.24
C VAL A 17 -7.79 -2.29 2.58
N LEU A 18 -7.51 -1.10 3.13
CA LEU A 18 -6.42 -0.25 2.65
C LEU A 18 -5.05 -0.93 2.78
N LEU A 19 -4.78 -1.60 3.90
CA LEU A 19 -3.53 -2.34 4.09
C LEU A 19 -3.39 -3.51 3.11
N ILE A 20 -4.47 -4.25 2.85
CA ILE A 20 -4.48 -5.34 1.85
C ILE A 20 -4.19 -4.78 0.46
N TYR A 21 -4.81 -3.66 0.08
CA TYR A 21 -4.54 -2.99 -1.19
C TYR A 21 -3.09 -2.50 -1.30
N GLY A 22 -2.56 -1.87 -0.25
CA GLY A 22 -1.16 -1.45 -0.19
C GLY A 22 -0.19 -2.63 -0.32
N PHE A 23 -0.49 -3.75 0.33
CA PHE A 23 0.29 -4.98 0.23
C PHE A 23 0.26 -5.57 -1.18
N TYR A 24 -0.92 -5.67 -1.78
CA TYR A 24 -1.06 -6.14 -3.16
C TYR A 24 -0.30 -5.25 -4.15
N GLY A 25 -0.41 -3.92 -4.01
CA GLY A 25 0.33 -2.97 -4.83
C GLY A 25 1.84 -3.13 -4.69
N SER A 26 2.34 -3.23 -3.46
CA SER A 26 3.77 -3.47 -3.17
C SER A 26 4.27 -4.76 -3.82
N TYR A 27 3.48 -5.84 -3.74
CA TYR A 27 3.82 -7.12 -4.33
C TYR A 27 3.91 -7.03 -5.87
N ARG A 28 2.94 -6.38 -6.53
CA ARG A 28 2.93 -6.19 -7.99
C ARG A 28 4.08 -5.31 -8.47
N MET A 29 4.44 -4.28 -7.70
CA MET A 29 5.62 -3.46 -7.99
C MET A 29 6.91 -4.28 -7.89
N TYR A 30 7.02 -5.17 -6.90
CA TYR A 30 8.16 -6.07 -6.76
C TYR A 30 8.28 -7.04 -7.95
N GLU A 31 7.18 -7.70 -8.32
CA GLU A 31 7.13 -8.57 -9.51
C GLU A 31 7.53 -7.80 -10.77
N ALA A 32 6.98 -6.59 -10.97
CA ALA A 32 7.28 -5.76 -12.14
C ALA A 32 8.77 -5.42 -12.23
N ARG A 33 9.41 -5.03 -11.11
CA ARG A 33 10.86 -4.76 -11.09
C ARG A 33 11.69 -6.00 -11.41
N GLN A 34 11.30 -7.17 -10.91
CA GLN A 34 11.99 -8.42 -11.26
C GLN A 34 11.85 -8.75 -12.74
N ASP A 35 10.65 -8.56 -13.29
CA ASP A 35 10.37 -8.78 -14.71
C ASP A 35 11.15 -7.82 -15.62
N ILE A 36 11.24 -6.54 -15.23
CA ILE A 36 12.08 -5.54 -15.92
C ILE A 36 13.54 -5.98 -15.92
N LYS A 37 14.09 -6.38 -14.76
CA LYS A 37 15.47 -6.88 -14.66
C LYS A 37 15.71 -8.11 -15.53
N ARG A 38 14.74 -9.02 -15.61
CA ARG A 38 14.84 -10.23 -16.43
C ARG A 38 14.80 -9.92 -17.92
N LYS A 39 13.90 -9.03 -18.35
CA LYS A 39 13.72 -8.66 -19.77
C LYS A 39 14.86 -7.78 -20.28
N THR A 40 15.37 -6.86 -19.46
CA THR A 40 16.50 -5.98 -19.82
C THR A 40 17.85 -6.69 -19.83
N LYS A 41 17.96 -7.92 -19.29
CA LYS A 41 19.19 -8.73 -19.31
C LYS A 41 19.73 -8.99 -20.73
N TYR A 42 18.85 -9.00 -21.73
CA TYR A 42 19.21 -9.28 -23.13
C TYR A 42 19.56 -8.03 -23.94
N VAL A 43 19.49 -6.83 -23.34
CA VAL A 43 19.86 -5.59 -24.03
C VAL A 43 21.38 -5.50 -24.12
N PRO A 44 21.96 -5.42 -25.33
CA PRO A 44 23.40 -5.28 -25.50
C PRO A 44 23.87 -3.87 -25.08
N GLY A 45 24.97 -3.81 -24.33
CA GLY A 45 25.59 -2.57 -23.85
C GLY A 45 25.10 -2.11 -22.48
N GLU A 46 26.03 -1.91 -21.54
CA GLU A 46 25.72 -1.55 -20.14
C GLU A 46 25.02 -0.20 -20.01
N GLY A 47 25.40 0.79 -20.83
CA GLY A 47 24.78 2.12 -20.83
C GLY A 47 23.32 2.11 -21.33
N LEU A 48 23.05 1.41 -22.44
CA LEU A 48 21.69 1.28 -22.98
C LEU A 48 20.79 0.47 -22.04
N ARG A 49 21.34 -0.59 -21.43
CA ARG A 49 20.63 -1.39 -20.44
C ARG A 49 20.24 -0.58 -19.21
N GLY A 50 21.15 0.24 -18.68
CA GLY A 50 20.87 1.11 -17.53
C GLY A 50 19.80 2.16 -17.84
N PHE A 51 19.83 2.76 -19.03
CA PHE A 51 18.82 3.73 -19.46
C PHE A 51 17.42 3.10 -19.57
N VAL A 52 17.30 1.99 -20.30
CA VAL A 52 16.02 1.30 -20.50
C VAL A 52 15.47 0.75 -19.18
N GLN A 53 16.32 0.18 -18.33
CA GLN A 53 15.91 -0.29 -17.01
C GLN A 53 15.41 0.87 -16.13
N GLY A 54 16.11 2.02 -16.15
CA GLY A 54 15.71 3.19 -15.38
C GLY A 54 14.37 3.78 -15.81
N GLU A 55 14.07 3.80 -17.11
CA GLU A 55 12.80 4.29 -17.63
C GLU A 55 11.61 3.41 -17.16
N PHE A 56 11.75 2.09 -17.27
CA PHE A 56 10.71 1.17 -16.80
C PHE A 56 10.57 1.11 -15.28
N GLU A 57 11.68 1.18 -14.53
CA GLU A 57 11.63 1.26 -13.07
C GLU A 57 10.97 2.58 -12.62
N GLY A 58 11.20 3.68 -13.33
CA GLY A 58 10.55 4.97 -13.08
C GLY A 58 9.03 4.94 -13.28
N GLU A 59 8.53 4.18 -14.27
CA GLU A 59 7.08 3.96 -14.43
C GLU A 59 6.49 3.17 -13.24
N VAL A 60 7.20 2.16 -12.74
CA VAL A 60 6.75 1.41 -11.54
C VAL A 60 6.78 2.33 -10.30
N ASP A 61 7.77 3.20 -10.18
CA ASP A 61 7.92 4.12 -9.05
C ASP A 61 6.74 5.08 -8.88
N LYS A 62 6.00 5.41 -9.95
CA LYS A 62 4.78 6.23 -9.88
C LYS A 62 3.72 5.64 -8.96
N TYR A 63 3.69 4.31 -8.79
CA TYR A 63 2.75 3.62 -7.91
C TYR A 63 3.18 3.58 -6.44
N THR A 64 4.41 3.97 -6.13
CA THR A 64 4.94 4.00 -4.76
C THR A 64 4.11 4.92 -3.86
N LEU A 65 3.80 6.12 -4.35
CA LEU A 65 3.09 7.12 -3.55
C LEU A 65 1.64 6.69 -3.21
N PRO A 66 0.82 6.20 -4.16
CA PRO A 66 -0.47 5.58 -3.84
C PRO A 66 -0.38 4.45 -2.81
N VAL A 67 0.61 3.55 -2.96
CA VAL A 67 0.80 2.42 -2.03
C VAL A 67 1.14 2.92 -0.61
N VAL A 68 2.03 3.91 -0.50
CA VAL A 68 2.37 4.54 0.78
C VAL A 68 1.15 5.19 1.42
N LEU A 69 0.33 5.88 0.62
CA LEU A 69 -0.93 6.48 1.11
C LEU A 69 -1.90 5.41 1.64
N CYS A 70 -1.98 4.23 1.01
CA CYS A 70 -2.76 3.12 1.54
C CYS A 70 -2.26 2.65 2.91
N TYR A 71 -0.93 2.58 3.11
CA TYR A 71 -0.36 2.21 4.41
C TYR A 71 -0.63 3.25 5.50
N ILE A 72 -0.40 4.53 5.20
CA ILE A 72 -0.65 5.63 6.13
C ILE A 72 -2.14 5.70 6.47
N GLY A 73 -3.01 5.72 5.45
CA GLY A 73 -4.46 5.73 5.62
C GLY A 73 -4.95 4.53 6.41
N GLY A 74 -4.47 3.33 6.07
CA GLY A 74 -4.80 2.10 6.78
C GLY A 74 -4.48 2.17 8.27
N GLY A 75 -3.28 2.67 8.61
CA GLY A 75 -2.88 2.91 9.99
C GLY A 75 -3.79 3.90 10.72
N VAL A 76 -4.09 5.05 10.09
CA VAL A 76 -4.97 6.08 10.67
C VAL A 76 -6.37 5.52 10.96
N PHE A 77 -6.95 4.77 10.03
CA PHE A 77 -8.28 4.17 10.17
C PHE A 77 -8.32 3.10 11.28
N LEU A 78 -7.28 2.27 11.40
CA LEU A 78 -7.16 1.28 12.46
C LEU A 78 -7.04 1.93 13.85
N VAL A 79 -6.15 2.92 13.98
CA VAL A 79 -5.93 3.63 15.25
C VAL A 79 -7.18 4.40 15.65
N GLY A 80 -7.79 5.15 14.72
CA GLY A 80 -9.03 5.88 14.95
C GLY A 80 -10.20 4.96 15.31
N GLY A 81 -10.36 3.85 14.59
CA GLY A 81 -11.38 2.85 14.87
C GLY A 81 -11.23 2.22 16.25
N TRP A 82 -9.99 1.86 16.64
CA TRP A 82 -9.68 1.34 17.96
C TRP A 82 -10.01 2.32 19.09
N ILE A 83 -9.65 3.61 18.93
CA ILE A 83 -9.96 4.66 19.90
C ILE A 83 -11.47 4.81 20.08
N LEU A 84 -12.25 4.80 19.00
CA LEU A 84 -13.72 4.88 19.05
C LEU A 84 -14.35 3.70 19.79
N ILE A 85 -13.87 2.48 19.53
CA ILE A 85 -14.32 1.27 20.22
C ILE A 85 -14.01 1.37 21.72
N ARG A 86 -12.80 1.84 22.09
CA ARG A 86 -12.37 1.98 23.49
C ARG A 86 -13.15 3.08 24.22
N SER A 87 -13.40 4.22 23.58
CA SER A 87 -14.21 5.32 24.11
C SER A 87 -15.63 4.86 24.45
N SER A 88 -16.21 3.96 23.65
CA SER A 88 -17.53 3.40 23.93
C SER A 88 -17.59 2.49 25.17
N LYS A 89 -16.46 1.92 25.60
CA LYS A 89 -16.40 1.11 26.83
C LYS A 89 -16.29 1.97 28.10
N ARG A 90 -15.77 3.19 28.01
CA ARG A 90 -15.56 4.11 29.14
C ARG A 90 -16.81 4.85 29.62
N LYS A 91 -17.89 4.82 28.85
CA LYS A 91 -19.19 5.48 29.15
C LYS A 91 -20.27 4.52 29.67
N ARG A 92 -19.94 3.24 29.86
CA ARG A 92 -20.74 2.28 30.63
C ARG A 92 -20.03 2.04 31.94
#